data_AF-A0A1Y1LI88-F1
#
_entry.id   AF-A0A1Y1LI88-F1
#
_cell.length_a   1.000
_cell.length_b   1.000
_cell.length_c   1.000
_cell.angle_alpha   90.00
_cell.angle_beta   90.00
_cell.angle_gamma   90.00
#
_symmetry.space_group_name_H-M   'P 1'
#
loop_
_entity.id
_entity.type
_entity.pdbx_description
1 polymer ?
#
loop_
_entity_poly.entity_id
_entity_poly.type
_entity_poly.pdbx_seq_one_letter_code
_entity_poly.pdbx_strand_id
1 'polypeptide(L)'
;IALSGLHEAIGTFSRETSDAILAASLVLSWQATDWRSWTQLMQGTSTVIDAMDAWKHESQFGDFIAESSTFPTAPPSPGPDHRPTQPRDEDIQAFQRTLEQVQKVELHLKHHKEATTQVQHLIGFLKGSRKISPTLSIAQQYERLQPLRTWLFWMPVEYLQNYPGSANSLVVIAHLYTVALLMERLFPEIGAAYFGSLCISPIEEIARRLMSLSVAGGSEGGV
;
A
#
# COMPACT_ATOMS: atom_id res chain seq x y z
N ILE A 1 24.06 -2.58 -3.50
CA ILE A 1 24.30 -3.71 -4.44
C ILE A 1 23.11 -3.86 -5.39
N ALA A 2 21.88 -4.07 -4.92
CA ALA A 2 20.71 -4.25 -5.78
C ALA A 2 20.44 -3.09 -6.77
N LEU A 3 20.55 -1.83 -6.34
CA LEU A 3 20.39 -0.66 -7.23
C LEU A 3 21.44 -0.60 -8.36
N SER A 4 22.66 -1.06 -8.08
CA SER A 4 23.73 -1.13 -9.09
C SER A 4 23.44 -2.24 -10.11
N GLY A 5 22.94 -3.38 -9.63
CA GLY A 5 22.51 -4.48 -10.49
C GLY A 5 21.32 -4.11 -11.39
N LEU A 6 20.37 -3.32 -10.87
CA LEU A 6 19.28 -2.80 -11.71
C LEU A 6 19.81 -1.86 -12.81
N HIS A 7 20.72 -0.94 -12.48
CA HIS A 7 21.33 -0.07 -13.49
C HIS A 7 22.07 -0.84 -14.58
N GLU A 8 22.79 -1.91 -14.21
CA GLU A 8 23.47 -2.77 -15.17
C GLU A 8 22.47 -3.54 -16.05
N ALA A 9 21.41 -4.10 -15.46
CA ALA A 9 20.36 -4.82 -16.18
C ALA A 9 19.56 -3.93 -17.14
N ILE A 10 19.41 -2.63 -16.84
CA ILE A 10 18.81 -1.67 -17.78
C ILE A 10 19.64 -1.59 -19.08
N GLY A 11 20.96 -1.77 -19.01
CA GLY A 11 21.84 -1.83 -20.19
C GLY A 11 21.57 -3.03 -21.09
N THR A 12 20.87 -4.06 -20.60
CA THR A 12 20.48 -5.28 -21.34
C THR A 12 18.97 -5.39 -21.51
N PHE A 13 18.25 -4.26 -21.44
CA PHE A 13 16.80 -4.22 -21.61
C PHE A 13 16.38 -4.79 -22.97
N SER A 14 15.55 -5.84 -22.93
CA SER A 14 14.97 -6.51 -24.08
C SER A 14 13.60 -7.08 -23.70
N ARG A 15 12.89 -7.66 -24.67
CA ARG A 15 11.61 -8.34 -24.45
C ARG A 15 11.71 -9.49 -23.44
N GLU A 16 12.87 -10.17 -23.37
CA GLU A 16 13.11 -11.29 -22.48
C GLU A 16 13.49 -10.85 -21.06
N THR A 17 14.11 -9.68 -20.91
CA THR A 17 14.60 -9.18 -19.61
C THR A 17 13.64 -8.18 -18.96
N SER A 18 12.64 -7.67 -19.70
CA SER A 18 11.76 -6.60 -19.24
C SER A 18 11.02 -6.93 -17.95
N ASP A 19 10.50 -8.15 -17.81
CA ASP A 19 9.74 -8.56 -16.61
C ASP A 19 10.64 -8.59 -15.36
N ALA A 20 11.87 -9.08 -15.49
CA ALA A 20 12.82 -9.10 -14.39
C ALA A 20 13.23 -7.68 -13.97
N ILE A 21 13.45 -6.79 -14.94
CA ILE A 21 13.78 -5.39 -14.70
C ILE A 21 12.61 -4.67 -14.04
N LEU A 22 11.38 -4.89 -14.50
CA LEU A 22 10.17 -4.31 -13.93
C LEU A 22 9.97 -4.80 -12.49
N ALA A 23 10.06 -6.11 -12.24
CA ALA A 23 9.94 -6.68 -10.90
C ALA A 23 10.99 -6.10 -9.94
N ALA A 24 12.25 -6.02 -10.36
CA ALA A 24 13.32 -5.44 -9.55
C ALA A 24 13.07 -3.95 -9.27
N SER A 25 12.58 -3.18 -10.25
CA SER A 25 12.24 -1.76 -10.09
C SER A 25 11.13 -1.54 -9.07
N LEU A 26 10.07 -2.37 -9.10
CA LEU A 26 8.96 -2.33 -8.14
C LEU A 26 9.41 -2.69 -6.72
N VAL A 27 10.18 -3.77 -6.56
CA VAL A 27 10.70 -4.17 -5.24
C VAL A 27 11.60 -3.08 -4.66
N LEU A 28 12.45 -2.47 -5.48
CA LEU A 28 13.35 -1.41 -5.03
C LEU A 28 12.60 -0.12 -4.69
N SER A 29 11.54 0.23 -5.42
CA SER A 29 10.70 1.41 -5.11
C SER A 29 10.01 1.26 -3.75
N TRP A 30 9.73 0.03 -3.32
CA TRP A 30 9.26 -0.29 -1.99
C TRP A 30 10.31 -0.24 -0.88
N GLN A 31 11.56 -0.51 -1.23
CA GLN A 31 12.69 -0.42 -0.28
C GLN A 31 13.24 1.00 -0.15
N ALA A 32 12.86 1.92 -1.03
CA ALA A 32 13.33 3.30 -1.01
C ALA A 32 12.87 4.03 0.26
N THR A 33 13.84 4.42 1.09
CA THR A 33 13.58 5.07 2.38
C THR A 33 13.46 6.58 2.25
N ASP A 34 14.10 7.19 1.24
CA ASP A 34 14.05 8.62 0.97
C ASP A 34 13.25 8.95 -0.31
N TRP A 35 12.68 10.16 -0.33
CA TRP A 35 11.83 10.63 -1.43
C TRP A 35 12.55 10.73 -2.78
N ARG A 36 13.84 11.09 -2.77
CA ARG A 36 14.60 11.31 -4.01
C ARG A 36 14.86 9.98 -4.71
N SER A 37 15.40 9.00 -3.98
CA SER A 37 15.65 7.65 -4.51
C SER A 37 14.36 7.02 -5.01
N TRP A 38 13.26 7.24 -4.29
CA TRP A 38 11.96 6.76 -4.71
C TRP A 38 11.44 7.38 -5.99
N THR A 39 11.47 8.72 -6.08
CA THR A 39 11.03 9.45 -7.27
C THR A 39 11.80 8.97 -8.51
N GLN A 40 13.11 8.76 -8.37
CA GLN A 40 13.96 8.22 -9.43
C GLN A 40 13.55 6.80 -9.83
N LEU A 41 13.28 5.92 -8.86
CA LEU A 41 12.83 4.56 -9.12
C LEU A 41 11.45 4.51 -9.80
N MET A 42 10.51 5.35 -9.38
CA MET A 42 9.19 5.44 -10.01
C MET A 42 9.28 5.96 -11.44
N GLN A 43 10.09 6.99 -11.68
CA GLN A 43 10.33 7.50 -13.04
C GLN A 43 10.99 6.45 -13.93
N GLY A 44 11.99 5.72 -13.40
CA GLY A 44 12.61 4.59 -14.08
C GLY A 44 11.62 3.47 -14.40
N THR A 45 10.75 3.13 -13.44
CA THR A 45 9.69 2.12 -13.62
C THR A 45 8.74 2.51 -14.75
N SER A 46 8.28 3.77 -14.79
CA SER A 46 7.45 4.28 -15.88
C SER A 46 8.15 4.18 -17.22
N THR A 47 9.44 4.53 -17.28
CA THR A 47 10.24 4.48 -18.51
C THR A 47 10.37 3.04 -19.03
N VAL A 48 10.53 2.07 -18.14
CA VAL A 48 10.54 0.63 -18.48
C VAL A 48 9.20 0.20 -19.04
N ILE A 49 8.08 0.56 -18.40
CA ILE A 49 6.73 0.24 -18.88
C ILE A 49 6.46 0.85 -20.26
N ASP A 50 6.85 2.12 -20.47
CA ASP A 50 6.70 2.81 -21.76
C ASP A 50 7.55 2.13 -22.84
N ALA A 51 8.77 1.70 -22.52
CA ALA A 51 9.62 0.96 -23.45
C ALA A 51 9.08 -0.43 -23.82
N MET A 52 8.23 -1.02 -22.96
CA MET A 52 7.55 -2.29 -23.22
C MET A 52 6.33 -2.14 -24.14
N ASP A 53 5.91 -0.93 -24.56
CA ASP A 53 4.59 -0.68 -25.16
C ASP A 53 4.19 -1.66 -26.28
N ALA A 54 5.13 -2.02 -27.16
CA ALA A 54 4.89 -2.94 -28.27
C ALA A 54 4.63 -4.41 -27.85
N TRP A 55 5.07 -4.83 -26.67
CA TRP A 55 4.94 -6.22 -26.17
C TRP A 55 4.43 -6.32 -24.72
N LYS A 56 3.97 -5.22 -24.10
CA LYS A 56 3.50 -5.20 -22.70
C LYS A 56 2.37 -6.19 -22.41
N HIS A 57 1.57 -6.52 -23.42
CA HIS A 57 0.48 -7.49 -23.34
C HIS A 57 0.97 -8.94 -23.14
N GLU A 58 2.25 -9.20 -23.42
CA GLU A 58 2.88 -10.52 -23.24
C GLU A 58 3.57 -10.66 -21.89
N SER A 59 3.77 -9.54 -21.19
CA SER A 59 4.40 -9.52 -19.87
C SER A 59 3.57 -10.32 -18.86
N GLN A 60 4.24 -10.99 -17.93
CA GLN A 60 3.57 -11.57 -16.76
C GLN A 60 2.94 -10.49 -15.86
N PHE A 61 3.36 -9.24 -16.03
CA PHE A 61 2.76 -8.07 -15.40
C PHE A 61 1.71 -7.41 -16.29
N GLY A 62 1.21 -8.06 -17.36
CA GLY A 62 0.25 -7.45 -18.28
C GLY A 62 -1.01 -6.92 -17.59
N ASP A 63 -1.65 -7.73 -16.74
CA ASP A 63 -2.81 -7.32 -15.94
C ASP A 63 -2.45 -6.19 -14.97
N PHE A 64 -1.29 -6.31 -14.32
CA PHE A 64 -0.77 -5.27 -13.44
C PHE A 64 -0.58 -3.94 -14.20
N ILE A 65 0.03 -3.94 -15.38
CA ILE A 65 0.24 -2.78 -16.25
C ILE A 65 -1.10 -2.20 -16.73
N ALA A 66 -2.08 -3.04 -17.04
CA ALA A 66 -3.41 -2.62 -17.48
C ALA A 66 -4.21 -1.95 -16.35
N GLU A 67 -4.25 -2.58 -15.16
CA GLU A 67 -4.84 -2.01 -13.94
C GLU A 67 -4.08 -0.76 -13.46
N SER A 68 -2.76 -0.72 -13.70
CA SER A 68 -1.85 0.37 -13.38
C SER A 68 -1.59 1.37 -14.51
N SER A 69 -2.56 1.53 -15.41
CA SER A 69 -2.81 2.83 -16.08
C SER A 69 -2.91 4.00 -15.06
N THR A 70 -2.97 3.64 -13.78
CA THR A 70 -2.96 4.41 -12.54
C THR A 70 -1.62 4.34 -11.78
N PHE A 71 -0.46 4.12 -12.41
CA PHE A 71 0.77 4.62 -11.78
C PHE A 71 0.72 6.13 -11.95
N PRO A 72 0.60 6.93 -10.88
CA PRO A 72 0.97 8.32 -11.03
C PRO A 72 2.46 8.26 -11.35
N THR A 73 2.84 8.64 -12.57
CA THR A 73 4.14 9.27 -12.80
C THR A 73 4.41 10.12 -11.58
N ALA A 74 5.53 9.87 -10.90
CA ALA A 74 5.84 10.53 -9.63
C ALA A 74 5.37 11.99 -9.74
N PRO A 75 4.46 12.45 -8.87
CA PRO A 75 3.76 13.71 -9.11
C PRO A 75 4.82 14.78 -9.38
N PRO A 76 4.61 15.63 -10.41
CA PRO A 76 5.60 16.62 -10.78
C PRO A 76 6.03 17.35 -9.51
N SER A 77 7.35 17.39 -9.29
CA SER A 77 7.92 18.01 -8.09
C SER A 77 7.22 19.35 -7.88
N PRO A 78 6.62 19.61 -6.70
CA PRO A 78 5.77 20.76 -6.57
C PRO A 78 6.56 22.02 -6.87
N GLY A 79 6.00 22.88 -7.72
CA GLY A 79 6.59 24.17 -8.01
C GLY A 79 6.75 24.99 -6.71
N PRO A 80 7.63 26.02 -6.71
CA PRO A 80 7.91 26.82 -5.52
C PRO A 80 6.66 27.47 -4.88
N ASP A 81 5.55 27.60 -5.62
CA ASP A 81 4.27 28.15 -5.15
C ASP A 81 3.26 27.09 -4.66
N HIS A 82 3.62 25.80 -4.65
CA HIS A 82 2.71 24.74 -4.24
C HIS A 82 2.36 24.83 -2.75
N ARG A 83 1.06 24.97 -2.46
CA ARG A 83 0.53 24.92 -1.10
C ARG A 83 -0.03 23.52 -0.84
N PRO A 84 0.41 22.84 0.23
CA PRO A 84 -0.14 21.54 0.59
C PRO A 84 -1.64 21.65 0.83
N THR A 85 -2.39 20.73 0.22
CA THR A 85 -3.84 20.72 0.33
C THR A 85 -4.21 20.35 1.77
N GLN A 86 -4.97 21.20 2.48
CA GLN A 86 -5.42 20.84 3.82
C GLN A 86 -6.48 19.73 3.74
N PRO A 87 -6.46 18.74 4.66
CA PRO A 87 -7.50 17.73 4.74
C PRO A 87 -8.89 18.37 4.91
N ARG A 88 -9.90 17.84 4.23
CA ARG A 88 -11.28 18.30 4.38
C ARG A 88 -11.87 17.79 5.69
N ASP A 89 -12.95 18.40 6.17
CA ASP A 89 -13.66 17.94 7.36
C ASP A 89 -14.11 16.47 7.25
N GLU A 90 -14.52 16.05 6.05
CA GLU A 90 -14.86 14.64 5.77
C GLU A 90 -13.68 13.69 5.97
N ASP A 91 -12.45 14.14 5.64
CA ASP A 91 -11.23 13.35 5.78
C ASP A 91 -10.86 13.21 7.26
N ILE A 92 -11.08 14.28 8.05
CA ILE A 92 -10.91 14.27 9.51
C ILE A 92 -11.93 13.33 10.17
N GLN A 93 -13.19 13.35 9.73
CA GLN A 93 -14.22 12.43 10.23
C GLN A 93 -13.94 10.98 9.83
N ALA A 94 -13.49 10.75 8.60
CA ALA A 94 -13.05 9.43 8.14
C ALA A 94 -11.87 8.94 8.99
N PHE A 95 -10.90 9.81 9.29
CA PHE A 95 -9.77 9.48 10.15
C PHE A 95 -10.22 9.01 11.54
N GLN A 96 -11.13 9.74 12.19
CA GLN A 96 -11.64 9.39 13.52
C GLN A 96 -12.35 8.03 13.49
N ARG A 97 -13.24 7.81 12.51
CA ARG A 97 -13.93 6.53 12.33
C ARG A 97 -12.95 5.38 12.12
N THR A 98 -11.95 5.55 11.26
CA THR A 98 -10.94 4.51 11.01
C THR A 98 -10.16 4.19 12.29
N LEU A 99 -9.74 5.20 13.05
CA LEU A 99 -9.05 4.98 14.32
C LEU A 99 -9.90 4.18 15.31
N GLU A 100 -11.18 4.53 15.45
CA GLU A 100 -12.13 3.79 16.30
C GLU A 100 -12.30 2.33 15.84
N GLN A 101 -12.41 2.09 14.54
CA GLN A 101 -12.55 0.72 14.01
C GLN A 101 -11.30 -0.13 14.26
N VAL A 102 -10.10 0.42 14.05
CA VAL A 102 -8.86 -0.30 14.35
C VAL A 102 -8.74 -0.60 15.86
N GLN A 103 -9.20 0.31 16.73
CA GLN A 103 -9.28 0.05 18.17
C GLN A 103 -10.29 -1.06 18.52
N LYS A 104 -11.43 -1.13 17.83
CA LYS A 104 -12.38 -2.24 17.98
C LYS A 104 -11.78 -3.57 17.57
N VAL A 105 -10.99 -3.60 16.49
CA VAL A 105 -10.25 -4.80 16.08
C VAL A 105 -9.27 -5.22 17.18
N GLU A 106 -8.53 -4.29 17.78
CA GLU A 106 -7.62 -4.62 18.90
C GLU A 106 -8.37 -5.28 20.07
N LEU A 107 -9.53 -4.73 20.45
CA LEU A 107 -10.37 -5.29 21.51
C LEU A 107 -10.91 -6.68 21.14
N HIS A 108 -11.37 -6.85 19.91
CA HIS A 108 -11.84 -8.14 19.38
C HIS A 108 -10.74 -9.20 19.43
N LEU A 109 -9.54 -8.88 18.97
CA LEU A 109 -8.40 -9.81 19.02
C LEU A 109 -8.02 -10.17 20.47
N LYS A 110 -8.01 -9.19 21.39
CA LYS A 110 -7.78 -9.44 22.83
C LYS A 110 -8.81 -10.41 23.41
N HIS A 111 -10.09 -10.21 23.10
CA HIS A 111 -11.17 -11.09 23.55
C HIS A 111 -10.95 -12.53 23.06
N HIS A 112 -10.45 -12.70 21.85
CA HIS A 112 -10.15 -14.01 21.25
C HIS A 112 -8.73 -14.52 21.55
N LYS A 113 -7.99 -13.88 22.46
CA LYS A 113 -6.62 -14.24 22.88
C LYS A 113 -5.60 -14.26 21.72
N GLU A 114 -5.81 -13.44 20.69
CA GLU A 114 -4.87 -13.27 19.58
C GLU A 114 -3.83 -12.18 19.84
N ALA A 115 -2.72 -12.25 19.12
CA ALA A 115 -1.67 -11.24 19.18
C ALA A 115 -2.17 -9.89 18.63
N THR A 116 -1.90 -8.81 19.38
CA THR A 116 -2.38 -7.46 19.03
C THR A 116 -1.29 -6.47 18.65
N THR A 117 -0.02 -6.91 18.66
CA THR A 117 1.16 -6.06 18.44
C THR A 117 1.08 -5.25 17.14
N GLN A 118 0.72 -5.88 16.02
CA GLN A 118 0.63 -5.18 14.74
C GLN A 118 -0.51 -4.15 14.70
N VAL A 119 -1.66 -4.49 15.30
CA VAL A 119 -2.79 -3.55 15.41
C VAL A 119 -2.44 -2.37 16.33
N GLN A 120 -1.69 -2.61 17.41
CA GLN A 120 -1.20 -1.55 18.28
C GLN A 120 -0.22 -0.62 17.55
N HIS A 121 0.65 -1.16 16.71
CA HIS A 121 1.51 -0.35 15.84
C HIS A 121 0.69 0.52 14.88
N LEU A 122 -0.36 -0.02 14.26
CA LEU A 122 -1.27 0.75 13.40
C LEU A 122 -1.99 1.87 14.15
N ILE A 123 -2.48 1.60 15.37
CA ILE A 123 -3.10 2.62 16.24
C ILE A 123 -2.09 3.72 16.59
N GLY A 124 -0.87 3.34 16.95
CA GLY A 124 0.22 4.26 17.24
C GLY A 124 0.56 5.13 16.03
N PHE A 125 0.65 4.53 14.86
CA PHE A 125 0.88 5.22 13.59
C PHE A 125 -0.21 6.24 13.28
N LEU A 126 -1.50 5.85 13.33
CA LEU A 126 -2.62 6.76 13.11
C LEU A 126 -2.59 7.93 14.10
N LYS A 127 -2.41 7.67 15.39
CA LYS A 127 -2.31 8.75 16.40
C LYS A 127 -1.13 9.69 16.10
N GLY A 128 -0.01 9.15 15.61
CA GLY A 128 1.14 9.91 15.17
C GLY A 128 0.90 10.73 13.91
N SER A 129 0.11 10.23 12.96
CA SER A 129 -0.10 10.90 11.67
C SER A 129 -0.89 12.20 11.78
N ARG A 130 -1.74 12.37 12.81
CA ARG A 130 -2.37 13.68 13.13
C ARG A 130 -1.38 14.80 13.41
N LYS A 131 -0.14 14.46 13.82
CA LYS A 131 0.91 15.44 14.11
C LYS A 131 1.74 15.79 12.87
N ILE A 132 1.49 15.13 11.74
CA ILE A 132 2.18 15.44 10.48
C ILE A 132 1.57 16.75 9.98
N SER A 133 2.30 17.84 10.21
CA SER A 133 1.88 19.17 9.77
C SER A 133 1.96 19.26 8.24
N PRO A 134 0.97 19.90 7.58
CA PRO A 134 1.09 20.23 6.15
C PRO A 134 2.28 21.16 5.87
N THR A 135 2.86 21.80 6.88
CA THR A 135 4.09 22.60 6.72
C THR A 135 5.36 21.76 6.50
N LEU A 136 5.30 20.44 6.69
CA LEU A 136 6.42 19.55 6.41
C LEU A 136 6.65 19.44 4.90
N SER A 137 7.91 19.31 4.49
CA SER A 137 8.20 19.04 3.08
C SER A 137 7.67 17.66 2.67
N ILE A 138 7.42 17.46 1.38
CA ILE A 138 6.98 16.15 0.86
C ILE A 138 7.94 15.04 1.24
N ALA A 139 9.26 15.31 1.23
CA ALA A 139 10.25 14.34 1.65
C ALA A 139 10.07 13.92 3.12
N GLN A 140 9.81 14.88 4.02
CA GLN A 140 9.55 14.59 5.43
C GLN A 140 8.24 13.85 5.62
N GLN A 141 7.18 14.21 4.87
CA GLN A 141 5.92 13.49 4.92
C GLN A 141 6.09 12.04 4.43
N TYR A 142 6.84 11.83 3.36
CA TYR A 142 7.16 10.52 2.80
C TYR A 142 7.92 9.62 3.78
N GLU A 143 8.92 10.17 4.47
CA GLU A 143 9.67 9.47 5.52
C GLU A 143 8.76 9.08 6.70
N ARG A 144 7.82 9.96 7.09
CA ARG A 144 6.84 9.68 8.16
C ARG A 144 5.87 8.55 7.80
N LEU A 145 5.57 8.37 6.52
CA LEU A 145 4.71 7.30 6.00
C LEU A 145 5.47 5.98 5.75
N GLN A 146 6.80 5.97 5.92
CA GLN A 146 7.63 4.78 5.71
C GLN A 146 7.15 3.53 6.50
N PRO A 147 6.77 3.61 7.79
CA PRO A 147 6.30 2.43 8.52
C PRO A 147 5.10 1.76 7.85
N LEU A 148 4.14 2.55 7.37
CA LEU A 148 2.97 2.04 6.68
C LEU A 148 3.32 1.36 5.35
N ARG A 149 4.24 1.94 4.57
CA ARG A 149 4.73 1.34 3.31
C ARG A 149 5.38 -0.02 3.57
N THR A 150 6.23 -0.11 4.59
CA THR A 150 6.84 -1.37 5.01
C THR A 150 5.78 -2.41 5.40
N TRP A 151 4.77 -2.01 6.17
CA TRP A 151 3.69 -2.90 6.58
C TRP A 151 2.82 -3.38 5.42
N LEU A 152 2.48 -2.51 4.48
CA LEU A 152 1.66 -2.89 3.32
C LEU A 152 2.28 -4.00 2.49
N PHE A 153 3.62 -4.07 2.43
CA PHE A 153 4.30 -5.13 1.73
C PHE A 153 4.42 -6.42 2.56
N TRP A 154 4.86 -6.32 3.82
CA TRP A 154 5.23 -7.50 4.60
C TRP A 154 4.12 -8.08 5.46
N MET A 155 3.25 -7.24 6.03
CA MET A 155 2.24 -7.66 6.99
C MET A 155 1.20 -8.61 6.37
N PRO A 156 0.63 -8.34 5.17
CA PRO A 156 -0.31 -9.28 4.56
C PRO A 156 0.31 -10.64 4.29
N VAL A 157 1.56 -10.68 3.80
CA VAL A 157 2.28 -11.93 3.52
C VAL A 157 2.50 -12.72 4.81
N GLU A 158 2.95 -12.06 5.87
CA GLU A 158 3.17 -12.68 7.18
C GLU A 158 1.86 -13.30 7.74
N TYR A 159 0.75 -12.56 7.70
CA TYR A 159 -0.53 -13.06 8.18
C TYR A 159 -1.07 -14.23 7.35
N LEU A 160 -1.00 -14.13 6.02
CA LEU A 160 -1.50 -15.17 5.13
C LEU A 160 -0.68 -16.47 5.21
N GLN A 161 0.63 -16.37 5.44
CA GLN A 161 1.51 -17.54 5.58
C GLN A 161 1.38 -18.21 6.95
N ASN A 162 1.33 -17.43 8.03
CA ASN A 162 1.32 -17.99 9.38
C ASN A 162 -0.08 -18.39 9.87
N TYR A 163 -1.14 -17.82 9.29
CA TYR A 163 -2.52 -18.02 9.70
C TYR A 163 -3.45 -18.27 8.51
N PRO A 164 -3.21 -19.32 7.71
CA PRO A 164 -3.98 -19.57 6.49
C PRO A 164 -5.48 -19.76 6.81
N GLY A 165 -6.32 -18.99 6.12
CA GLY A 165 -7.78 -19.04 6.29
C GLY A 165 -8.33 -18.40 7.57
N SER A 166 -7.49 -17.77 8.41
CA SER A 166 -7.96 -17.10 9.62
C SER A 166 -8.78 -15.85 9.27
N ALA A 167 -10.06 -15.83 9.70
CA ALA A 167 -10.92 -14.67 9.56
C ALA A 167 -10.34 -13.42 10.26
N ASN A 168 -9.74 -13.60 11.44
CA ASN A 168 -9.12 -12.51 12.18
C ASN A 168 -7.92 -11.92 11.43
N SER A 169 -7.11 -12.77 10.78
CA SER A 169 -6.01 -12.31 9.93
C SER A 169 -6.50 -11.49 8.74
N LEU A 170 -7.57 -11.94 8.07
CA LEU A 170 -8.19 -11.17 6.98
C LEU A 170 -8.75 -9.83 7.47
N VAL A 171 -9.36 -9.78 8.65
CA VAL A 171 -9.85 -8.53 9.26
C VAL A 171 -8.71 -7.55 9.54
N VAL A 172 -7.56 -8.01 10.06
CA VAL A 172 -6.38 -7.15 10.27
C VAL A 172 -5.86 -6.60 8.94
N ILE A 173 -5.74 -7.45 7.92
CA ILE A 173 -5.28 -7.04 6.58
C ILE A 173 -6.23 -6.00 5.97
N ALA A 174 -7.54 -6.19 6.07
CA ALA A 174 -8.52 -5.23 5.56
C ALA A 174 -8.40 -3.86 6.25
N HIS A 175 -8.14 -3.83 7.56
CA HIS A 175 -7.93 -2.58 8.29
C HIS A 175 -6.59 -1.91 7.95
N LEU A 176 -5.53 -2.68 7.69
CA LEU A 176 -4.27 -2.16 7.15
C LEU A 176 -4.50 -1.43 5.82
N TYR A 177 -5.19 -2.07 4.87
CA TYR A 177 -5.52 -1.46 3.57
C TYR A 177 -6.47 -0.25 3.71
N THR A 178 -7.40 -0.29 4.66
CA THR A 178 -8.27 0.87 4.96
C THR A 178 -7.47 2.05 5.50
N VAL A 179 -6.45 1.81 6.34
CA VAL A 179 -5.53 2.85 6.81
C VAL A 179 -4.74 3.44 5.63
N ALA A 180 -4.31 2.62 4.66
CA ALA A 180 -3.65 3.10 3.46
C ALA A 180 -4.56 4.05 2.66
N LEU A 181 -5.79 3.64 2.33
CA LEU A 181 -6.76 4.48 1.62
C LEU A 181 -7.03 5.81 2.35
N LEU A 182 -7.06 5.79 3.68
CA LEU A 182 -7.18 7.01 4.47
C LEU A 182 -5.94 7.89 4.36
N MET A 183 -4.73 7.32 4.42
CA MET A 183 -3.48 8.09 4.28
C MET A 183 -3.36 8.70 2.88
N GLU A 184 -3.87 8.05 1.84
CA GLU A 184 -3.98 8.65 0.51
C GLU A 184 -4.77 9.95 0.51
N ARG A 185 -5.91 9.97 1.21
CA ARG A 185 -6.75 11.17 1.31
C ARG A 185 -6.10 12.30 2.11
N LEU A 186 -5.29 11.94 3.12
CA LEU A 186 -4.62 12.93 3.97
C LEU A 186 -3.30 13.44 3.38
N PHE A 187 -2.68 12.67 2.50
CA PHE A 187 -1.40 12.96 1.85
C PHE A 187 -1.47 12.63 0.35
N PRO A 188 -2.34 13.30 -0.43
CA PRO A 188 -2.61 12.93 -1.82
C PRO A 188 -1.38 13.03 -2.71
N GLU A 189 -0.44 13.92 -2.38
CA GLU A 189 0.82 14.10 -3.10
C GLU A 189 1.77 12.90 -2.97
N ILE A 190 1.58 12.04 -1.96
CA ILE A 190 2.38 10.82 -1.73
C ILE A 190 1.54 9.57 -2.00
N GLY A 191 0.28 9.58 -1.57
CA GLY A 191 -0.50 8.38 -1.43
C GLY A 191 -1.04 7.78 -2.72
N ALA A 192 -1.22 8.58 -3.76
CA ALA A 192 -1.67 8.07 -5.06
C ALA A 192 -0.72 7.02 -5.63
N ALA A 193 0.57 7.06 -5.28
CA ALA A 193 1.57 6.16 -5.84
C ALA A 193 1.72 4.83 -5.06
N TYR A 194 1.05 4.69 -3.92
CA TYR A 194 1.36 3.64 -2.94
C TYR A 194 0.17 3.06 -2.20
N PHE A 195 -0.86 3.87 -1.99
CA PHE A 195 -1.95 3.57 -1.07
C PHE A 195 -3.30 3.46 -1.77
N GLY A 196 -3.40 3.92 -3.03
CA GLY A 196 -4.61 3.95 -3.85
C GLY A 196 -5.04 2.59 -4.41
N SER A 197 -5.37 2.53 -5.70
CA SER A 197 -6.10 1.44 -6.39
C SER A 197 -5.74 0.00 -5.98
N LEU A 198 -4.49 -0.26 -5.57
CA LEU A 198 -4.01 -1.54 -5.06
C LEU A 198 -4.73 -2.04 -3.80
N CYS A 199 -5.34 -1.17 -2.99
CA CYS A 199 -5.96 -1.55 -1.73
C CYS A 199 -7.45 -1.92 -1.84
N ILE A 200 -8.16 -1.39 -2.85
CA ILE A 200 -9.62 -1.55 -2.96
C ILE A 200 -9.98 -3.01 -3.29
N SER A 201 -9.41 -3.57 -4.36
CA SER A 201 -9.69 -4.94 -4.81
C SER A 201 -9.41 -5.98 -3.70
N PRO A 202 -8.26 -5.93 -2.98
CA PRO A 202 -8.04 -6.80 -1.83
C PRO A 202 -9.05 -6.65 -0.70
N ILE A 203 -9.51 -5.42 -0.39
CA ILE A 203 -10.55 -5.21 0.64
C ILE A 203 -11.86 -5.88 0.21
N GLU A 204 -12.28 -5.70 -1.04
CA GLU A 204 -13.52 -6.30 -1.57
C GLU A 204 -13.43 -7.84 -1.59
N GLU A 205 -12.28 -8.38 -1.98
CA GLU A 205 -12.00 -9.82 -1.95
C GLU A 205 -12.08 -10.38 -0.51
N ILE A 206 -11.44 -9.71 0.44
CA ILE A 206 -11.50 -10.09 1.85
C ILE A 206 -12.94 -10.06 2.37
N ALA A 207 -13.70 -9.01 2.07
CA ALA A 207 -15.09 -8.89 2.47
C ALA A 207 -15.92 -10.06 1.92
N ARG A 208 -15.76 -10.40 0.64
CA ARG A 208 -16.45 -11.54 0.02
C ARG A 208 -16.12 -12.86 0.70
N ARG A 209 -14.84 -13.10 1.02
CA ARG A 209 -14.39 -14.31 1.72
C ARG A 209 -14.97 -14.41 3.12
N LEU A 210 -14.94 -13.31 3.89
CA LEU A 210 -15.49 -13.27 5.24
C LEU A 210 -17.01 -13.51 5.24
N MET A 211 -17.74 -12.95 4.28
CA MET A 211 -19.18 -13.22 4.11
C MET A 211 -19.44 -14.70 3.79
N SER A 212 -18.65 -15.30 2.90
CA SER A 212 -18.75 -16.73 2.58
C SER A 212 -18.50 -17.63 3.80
N LEU A 213 -17.50 -17.30 4.62
CA LEU A 213 -17.19 -18.05 5.86
C LEU A 213 -18.34 -17.95 6.86
N SER A 214 -18.97 -16.77 7.00
CA SER A 214 -20.12 -16.57 7.88
C SER A 214 -21.33 -17.42 7.47
N VAL A 215 -21.58 -17.58 6.17
CA VAL A 215 -22.69 -18.40 5.66
C VAL A 215 -22.42 -19.89 5.85
N ALA A 216 -21.18 -20.34 5.61
CA ALA A 216 -20.78 -21.73 5.82
C ALA A 216 -20.87 -22.15 7.30
N GLY A 217 -20.37 -21.31 8.22
CA GLY A 217 -20.42 -21.58 9.67
C GLY A 217 -21.82 -21.57 10.26
N GLY A 218 -22.79 -20.91 9.61
CA GLY A 218 -24.20 -20.94 10.00
C GLY A 218 -24.93 -22.24 9.62
N SER A 219 -24.33 -23.10 8.78
CA SER A 219 -24.98 -24.31 8.28
C SER A 219 -24.67 -25.57 9.11
N GLU A 220 -23.64 -25.55 9.96
CA GLU A 220 -23.27 -26.69 10.84
C GLU A 220 -23.93 -26.65 12.23
N GLY A 221 -24.66 -25.58 12.56
CA GLY A 221 -25.31 -25.40 13.87
C GLY A 221 -26.79 -25.82 13.96
N GLY A 222 -27.29 -26.56 12.96
CA GLY A 222 -28.71 -26.88 12.82
C GLY A 222 -29.00 -28.37 12.61
N VAL A 223 -28.67 -29.21 13.60
CA VAL A 223 -29.33 -30.51 13.85
C VAL A 223 -29.36 -30.77 15.36
#